data_AF-A0A849U1Y9-F1
#
_entry.id   AF-A0A849U1Y9-F1
#
_cell.length_a   1.000
_cell.length_b   1.000
_cell.length_c   1.000
_cell.angle_alpha   90.00
_cell.angle_beta   90.00
_cell.angle_gamma   90.00
#
_symmetry.space_group_name_H-M   'P 1'
#
loop_
_entity.id
_entity.type
_entity.pdbx_description
1 polymer ?
#
loop_
_entity_poly.entity_id
_entity_poly.type
_entity_poly.pdbx_seq_one_letter_code
_entity_poly.pdbx_strand_id
1 'polypeptide(L)'
;MSQNKLRSTKRPGRLALLTLTPIMAAMLTGAPISASAAAVSASVKYDKKLDVVVVTGKTDKTITANSKVSVYDTANQVLLYTINTNSTGKFKFNLPTTGGDYVPCSVRVETVNAKDNTQSKVVLPVAGSTSCATSVACAISKPLQDTEITVGSSVDFAATIKGKKGNTPTIVWKLGDGSADQKTNLVNHKFDQVGRYRVTLNALDTNGLTQCSDDVIVSVIPPATANPGKVTELDKPGIAAAMPKADGTNDKDAYVVLPFEEMGMQGGSQVHLPYNAMINYNSLNAQVIQKKEHKPPIVTNTGVEVTYSAASNANDPIAKDSINSTSQNLFSDGDVGANYDPVTTIYDATSKLPTDLKFVEGHDYNQAIIRKTEQWDRLKQPFAAATGKKQTGTAFAERQSTFTPAKPAENPDEGVRGYVDNGAGNRKMPGSANPYIINEPQKLDFNSYQDAFVAQFIPASD
;
A
#
# COMPACT_ATOMS: atom_id res chain seq x y z
N MET A 1 -0.47 81.46 42.48
CA MET A 1 -1.41 82.50 42.00
C MET A 1 -2.10 81.96 40.75
N SER A 2 -3.44 81.84 40.81
CA SER A 2 -4.46 82.01 39.74
C SER A 2 -4.15 81.50 38.32
N GLN A 3 -4.97 80.76 37.56
CA GLN A 3 -6.32 80.18 37.63
C GLN A 3 -6.50 79.41 36.29
N ASN A 4 -7.29 78.32 36.27
CA ASN A 4 -8.20 77.83 35.20
C ASN A 4 -7.74 77.76 33.71
N LYS A 5 -8.08 76.78 32.85
CA LYS A 5 -9.20 75.82 32.80
C LYS A 5 -8.94 74.77 31.68
N LEU A 6 -9.21 73.50 31.97
CA LEU A 6 -9.90 72.45 31.19
C LEU A 6 -9.61 72.17 29.68
N ARG A 7 -9.17 70.90 29.44
CA ARG A 7 -9.60 69.83 28.48
C ARG A 7 -10.29 70.27 27.15
N SER A 8 -10.08 69.66 25.97
CA SER A 8 -10.03 68.21 25.66
C SER A 8 -9.65 67.89 24.20
N THR A 9 -9.35 66.60 23.94
CA THR A 9 -9.54 65.78 22.71
C THR A 9 -8.51 65.74 21.55
N LYS A 10 -7.75 64.62 21.56
CA LYS A 10 -7.53 63.57 20.52
C LYS A 10 -7.15 63.93 19.06
N ARG A 11 -5.86 63.64 18.75
CA ARG A 11 -5.27 62.73 17.71
C ARG A 11 -5.56 62.98 16.19
N PRO A 12 -4.72 62.46 15.25
CA PRO A 12 -3.27 62.62 15.06
C PRO A 12 -2.84 62.75 13.56
N GLY A 13 -1.53 62.94 13.30
CA GLY A 13 -0.86 62.83 11.99
C GLY A 13 -0.17 64.14 11.58
N ARG A 14 1.01 64.20 10.97
CA ARG A 14 1.89 63.21 10.31
C ARG A 14 3.23 63.92 9.96
N LEU A 15 4.24 63.11 9.59
CA LEU A 15 5.47 63.45 8.85
C LEU A 15 6.58 64.23 9.59
N ALA A 16 7.87 63.93 9.45
CA ALA A 16 8.61 63.02 8.59
C ALA A 16 10.03 62.81 9.15
N LEU A 17 10.64 61.65 8.91
CA LEU A 17 12.01 61.61 8.38
C LEU A 17 12.25 60.26 7.70
N LEU A 18 12.68 60.35 6.43
CA LEU A 18 13.05 59.24 5.56
C LEU A 18 14.39 58.63 5.97
N THR A 19 14.49 57.30 5.91
CA THR A 19 15.73 56.61 5.48
C THR A 19 15.37 55.39 4.63
N LEU A 20 16.12 55.22 3.54
CA LEU A 20 15.90 54.31 2.42
C LEU A 20 15.88 52.81 2.78
N THR A 21 15.00 52.09 2.09
CA THR A 21 14.93 50.62 1.94
C THR A 21 16.08 50.03 1.11
N PRO A 22 16.35 48.73 1.28
CA PRO A 22 16.31 47.82 0.14
C PRO A 22 15.19 46.78 0.30
N ILE A 23 14.53 46.52 -0.83
CA ILE A 23 13.46 45.55 -1.03
C ILE A 23 14.04 44.14 -0.87
N MET A 24 13.49 43.32 0.02
CA MET A 24 13.65 41.87 -0.06
C MET A 24 12.35 41.16 0.29
N ALA A 25 12.10 40.12 -0.50
CA ALA A 25 10.84 39.46 -0.76
C ALA A 25 10.16 38.86 0.48
N ALA A 26 8.83 38.99 0.48
CA ALA A 26 7.94 38.15 1.26
C ALA A 26 8.06 36.70 0.75
N MET A 27 8.53 35.78 1.59
CA MET A 27 8.36 34.35 1.39
C MET A 27 8.26 33.63 2.74
N LEU A 28 7.18 32.83 2.85
CA LEU A 28 7.04 31.62 3.68
C LEU A 28 7.07 31.78 5.21
N THR A 29 5.90 32.07 5.78
CA THR A 29 5.55 31.57 7.12
C THR A 29 5.29 30.07 7.05
N GLY A 30 6.34 29.28 6.89
CA GLY A 30 6.33 27.87 7.29
C GLY A 30 6.67 27.81 8.76
N ALA A 31 5.73 27.39 9.61
CA ALA A 31 6.04 27.07 11.00
C ALA A 31 7.23 26.08 11.03
N PRO A 32 8.16 26.20 11.98
CA PRO A 32 9.18 25.18 12.14
C PRO A 32 8.47 23.86 12.40
N ILE A 33 8.67 22.88 11.51
CA ILE A 33 8.29 21.49 11.77
C ILE A 33 9.06 21.09 13.01
N SER A 34 8.38 21.08 14.15
CA SER A 34 8.89 20.48 15.36
C SER A 34 9.16 19.01 15.05
N ALA A 35 10.44 18.64 14.93
CA ALA A 35 10.82 17.24 14.89
C ALA A 35 10.20 16.57 16.13
N SER A 36 9.24 15.68 15.93
CA SER A 36 8.65 14.96 17.05
C SER A 36 9.75 14.10 17.69
N ALA A 37 9.77 14.04 19.02
CA ALA A 37 10.71 13.18 19.71
C ALA A 37 10.48 11.72 19.24
N ALA A 38 11.57 11.00 18.95
CA ALA A 38 11.48 9.62 18.48
C ALA A 38 10.58 8.78 19.41
N ALA A 39 9.60 8.03 18.87
CA ALA A 39 8.64 7.25 19.66
C ALA A 39 9.25 5.96 20.26
N VAL A 40 10.58 5.84 20.24
CA VAL A 40 11.33 4.75 20.86
C VAL A 40 12.54 5.32 21.59
N SER A 41 12.77 4.83 22.81
CA SER A 41 13.90 5.20 23.66
C SER A 41 14.60 3.94 24.16
N ALA A 42 15.92 3.92 24.13
CA ALA A 42 16.70 2.77 24.60
C ALA A 42 18.07 3.18 25.15
N SER A 43 18.70 2.23 25.81
CA SER A 43 20.06 2.28 26.34
C SER A 43 20.79 1.01 25.92
N VAL A 44 22.08 1.15 25.57
CA VAL A 44 22.87 0.07 25.02
C VAL A 44 24.23 0.02 25.70
N LYS A 45 24.60 -1.14 26.23
CA LYS A 45 25.88 -1.35 26.91
C LYS A 45 26.50 -2.69 26.52
N TYR A 46 27.82 -2.73 26.44
CA TYR A 46 28.56 -3.99 26.32
C TYR A 46 28.89 -4.53 27.72
N ASP A 47 28.40 -5.73 28.03
CA ASP A 47 28.72 -6.44 29.27
C ASP A 47 29.88 -7.40 29.04
N LYS A 48 31.09 -6.95 29.40
CA LYS A 48 32.33 -7.70 29.22
C LYS A 48 32.38 -9.04 29.97
N LYS A 49 31.60 -9.20 31.05
CA LYS A 49 31.63 -10.44 31.84
C LYS A 49 30.80 -11.54 31.18
N LEU A 50 29.73 -11.14 30.52
CA LEU A 50 28.79 -12.05 29.87
C LEU A 50 29.02 -12.16 28.36
N ASP A 51 29.92 -11.34 27.81
CA ASP A 51 30.20 -11.20 26.37
C ASP A 51 28.93 -10.98 25.53
N VAL A 52 28.14 -9.98 25.95
CA VAL A 52 26.88 -9.61 25.27
C VAL A 52 26.70 -8.11 25.18
N VAL A 53 26.06 -7.65 24.11
CA VAL A 53 25.50 -6.30 24.03
C VAL A 53 24.08 -6.31 24.57
N VAL A 54 23.86 -5.60 25.68
CA VAL A 54 22.56 -5.49 26.34
C VAL A 54 21.83 -4.25 25.83
N VAL A 55 20.68 -4.47 25.20
CA VAL A 55 19.78 -3.40 24.75
C VAL A 55 18.56 -3.39 25.66
N THR A 56 18.23 -2.23 26.24
CA THR A 56 17.05 -2.07 27.10
C THR A 56 16.33 -0.77 26.76
N GLY A 57 15.02 -0.83 26.52
CA GLY A 57 14.26 0.35 26.12
C GLY A 57 12.76 0.22 26.30
N LYS A 58 12.06 1.26 25.82
CA LYS A 58 10.61 1.35 25.77
C LYS A 58 10.15 2.13 24.54
N THR A 59 8.99 1.76 24.02
CA THR A 59 8.25 2.56 23.04
C THR A 59 7.34 3.57 23.75
N ASP A 60 6.99 4.63 23.04
CA ASP A 60 5.97 5.58 23.48
C ASP A 60 4.57 4.92 23.52
N LYS A 61 3.62 5.55 24.22
CA LYS A 61 2.22 5.10 24.32
C LYS A 61 1.49 5.11 22.97
N THR A 62 1.98 5.87 21.98
CA THR A 62 1.44 5.86 20.61
C THR A 62 1.65 4.52 19.89
N ILE A 63 2.65 3.72 20.31
CA ILE A 63 2.95 2.40 19.75
C ILE A 63 2.25 1.32 20.57
N THR A 64 1.44 0.49 19.92
CA THR A 64 0.68 -0.59 20.58
C THR A 64 1.62 -1.57 21.30
N ALA A 65 1.25 -2.08 22.47
CA ALA A 65 1.99 -3.18 23.12
C ALA A 65 2.09 -4.41 22.21
N ASN A 66 3.13 -5.24 22.40
CA ASN A 66 3.46 -6.37 21.50
C ASN A 66 3.89 -5.96 20.08
N SER A 67 4.17 -4.66 19.85
CA SER A 67 4.75 -4.19 18.58
C SER A 67 6.21 -4.60 18.43
N LYS A 68 6.62 -4.83 17.18
CA LYS A 68 8.00 -5.24 16.83
C LYS A 68 8.98 -4.10 17.03
N VAL A 69 10.14 -4.45 17.60
CA VAL A 69 11.32 -3.61 17.74
C VAL A 69 12.49 -4.36 17.12
N SER A 70 13.12 -3.74 16.13
CA SER A 70 14.27 -4.28 15.43
C SER A 70 15.53 -3.49 15.79
N VAL A 71 16.65 -4.18 15.90
CA VAL A 71 17.94 -3.57 16.20
C VAL A 71 18.96 -3.97 15.16
N TYR A 72 19.57 -2.94 14.58
CA TYR A 72 20.53 -3.06 13.50
C TYR A 72 21.91 -2.64 14.00
N ASP A 73 22.92 -3.34 13.52
CA ASP A 73 24.28 -2.86 13.56
C ASP A 73 24.40 -1.67 12.62
N THR A 74 24.70 -0.48 13.14
CA THR A 74 24.83 0.71 12.29
C THR A 74 26.04 0.67 11.36
N ALA A 75 27.08 -0.10 11.68
CA ALA A 75 28.29 -0.16 10.87
C ALA A 75 28.10 -1.10 9.67
N ASN A 76 27.48 -2.26 9.91
CA ASN A 76 27.28 -3.28 8.89
C ASN A 76 25.87 -3.29 8.27
N GLN A 77 24.94 -2.48 8.80
CA GLN A 77 23.50 -2.47 8.42
C GLN A 77 22.83 -3.83 8.50
N VAL A 78 23.33 -4.73 9.34
CA VAL A 78 22.75 -6.06 9.53
C VAL A 78 21.69 -5.97 10.62
N LEU A 79 20.50 -6.53 10.35
CA LEU A 79 19.52 -6.79 11.39
C LEU A 79 20.14 -7.79 12.36
N LEU A 80 20.44 -7.32 13.57
CA LEU A 80 21.00 -8.17 14.62
C LEU A 80 19.91 -8.98 15.29
N TYR A 81 18.77 -8.34 15.57
CA TYR A 81 17.68 -8.98 16.30
C TYR A 81 16.35 -8.23 16.16
N THR A 82 15.25 -8.96 16.28
CA THR A 82 13.90 -8.41 16.38
C THR A 82 13.18 -9.06 17.57
N ILE A 83 12.50 -8.24 18.36
CA ILE A 83 11.70 -8.68 19.51
C ILE A 83 10.39 -7.89 19.57
N ASN A 84 9.37 -8.45 20.20
CA ASN A 84 8.15 -7.71 20.52
C ASN A 84 8.29 -6.99 21.87
N THR A 85 7.68 -5.82 22.00
CA THR A 85 7.52 -5.18 23.31
C THR A 85 6.58 -6.00 24.21
N ASN A 86 6.76 -5.91 25.52
CA ASN A 86 5.81 -6.50 26.46
C ASN A 86 4.50 -5.70 26.54
N SER A 87 3.57 -6.12 27.41
CA SER A 87 2.28 -5.44 27.66
C SER A 87 2.39 -3.97 28.10
N THR A 88 3.58 -3.52 28.49
CA THR A 88 3.86 -2.14 28.92
C THR A 88 4.75 -1.36 27.93
N GLY A 89 4.97 -1.88 26.72
CA GLY A 89 5.81 -1.24 25.70
C GLY A 89 7.32 -1.34 25.96
N LYS A 90 7.76 -2.14 26.94
CA LYS A 90 9.19 -2.30 27.29
C LYS A 90 9.79 -3.49 26.55
N PHE A 91 11.08 -3.39 26.25
CA PHE A 91 11.87 -4.47 25.66
C PHE A 91 13.27 -4.55 26.27
N LYS A 92 13.80 -5.77 26.36
CA LYS A 92 15.16 -6.06 26.76
C LYS A 92 15.63 -7.33 26.07
N PHE A 93 16.84 -7.30 25.51
CA PHE A 93 17.46 -8.50 24.97
C PHE A 93 18.99 -8.38 25.01
N ASN A 94 19.64 -9.53 24.90
CA ASN A 94 21.09 -9.66 24.89
C ASN A 94 21.51 -10.17 23.52
N LEU A 95 22.38 -9.44 22.84
CA LEU A 95 23.02 -9.87 21.62
C LEU A 95 24.32 -10.59 21.97
N PRO A 96 24.45 -11.90 21.72
CA PRO A 96 25.73 -12.58 21.87
C PRO A 96 26.74 -11.99 20.90
N THR A 97 27.96 -11.76 21.39
CA THR A 97 29.09 -11.40 20.54
C THR A 97 29.88 -12.67 20.19
N THR A 98 30.48 -12.71 19.01
CA THR A 98 31.30 -13.85 18.56
C THR A 98 32.66 -13.82 19.28
N GLY A 99 32.69 -14.13 20.58
CA GLY A 99 33.92 -14.23 21.37
C GLY A 99 34.70 -12.93 21.56
N GLY A 100 34.01 -11.78 21.64
CA GLY A 100 34.63 -10.46 21.82
C GLY A 100 35.27 -9.83 20.57
N ASP A 101 35.35 -10.54 19.44
CA ASP A 101 36.04 -10.06 18.23
C ASP A 101 35.30 -8.92 17.51
N TYR A 102 33.97 -8.86 17.67
CA TYR A 102 33.15 -7.82 17.07
C TYR A 102 32.03 -7.36 18.01
N VAL A 103 32.18 -6.14 18.54
CA VAL A 103 31.15 -5.42 19.30
C VAL A 103 30.71 -4.22 18.44
N PRO A 104 29.43 -4.06 18.09
CA PRO A 104 28.98 -2.89 17.32
C PRO A 104 29.26 -1.60 18.09
N CYS A 105 29.54 -0.53 17.34
CA CYS A 105 29.86 0.79 17.92
C CYS A 105 28.65 1.59 18.33
N SER A 106 27.63 1.46 17.52
CA SER A 106 26.30 1.96 17.76
C SER A 106 25.32 0.97 17.16
N VAL A 107 24.11 1.00 17.67
CA VAL A 107 23.00 0.24 17.11
C VAL A 107 21.87 1.20 16.79
N ARG A 108 21.13 0.90 15.73
CA ARG A 108 19.91 1.62 15.36
C ARG A 108 18.75 0.78 15.87
N VAL A 109 17.95 1.36 16.75
CA VAL A 109 16.73 0.74 17.27
C VAL A 109 15.56 1.34 16.54
N GLU A 110 14.74 0.48 15.94
CA GLU A 110 13.61 0.88 15.11
C GLU A 110 12.33 0.19 15.57
N THR A 111 11.22 0.91 15.44
CA THR A 111 9.88 0.37 15.59
C THR A 111 8.96 1.02 14.56
N VAL A 112 7.89 0.32 14.20
CA VAL A 112 6.86 0.81 13.28
C VAL A 112 5.53 0.83 14.04
N ASN A 113 4.83 1.96 13.98
CA ASN A 113 3.48 2.05 14.49
C ASN A 113 2.53 1.29 13.55
N ALA A 114 1.92 0.22 14.03
CA ALA A 114 1.01 -0.59 13.22
C ALA A 114 -0.28 0.15 12.80
N LYS A 115 -0.62 1.29 13.41
CA LYS A 115 -1.86 2.02 13.11
C LYS A 115 -1.76 2.92 11.88
N ASP A 116 -0.58 3.51 11.67
CA ASP A 116 -0.34 4.53 10.64
C ASP A 116 0.95 4.28 9.83
N ASN A 117 1.61 3.13 10.07
CA ASN A 117 2.88 2.73 9.48
C ASN A 117 4.05 3.70 9.71
N THR A 118 3.92 4.65 10.63
CA THR A 118 5.01 5.59 10.93
C THR A 118 6.19 4.86 11.58
N GLN A 119 7.40 5.09 11.06
CA GLN A 119 8.62 4.52 11.60
C GLN A 119 9.24 5.47 12.63
N SER A 120 9.67 4.93 13.75
CA SER A 120 10.47 5.63 14.76
C SER A 120 11.81 4.96 14.93
N LYS A 121 12.88 5.77 14.86
CA LYS A 121 14.25 5.29 14.96
C LYS A 121 15.09 6.10 15.93
N VAL A 122 15.99 5.41 16.63
CA VAL A 122 17.01 6.03 17.47
C VAL A 122 18.34 5.31 17.29
N VAL A 123 19.41 6.06 17.04
CA VAL A 123 20.78 5.55 16.97
C VAL A 123 21.46 5.77 18.31
N LEU A 124 22.00 4.71 18.90
CA LEU A 124 22.55 4.73 20.25
C LEU A 124 23.97 4.16 20.26
N PRO A 125 24.94 4.84 20.90
CA PRO A 125 26.27 4.28 21.10
C PRO A 125 26.23 3.08 22.05
N VAL A 126 27.08 2.08 21.79
CA VAL A 126 27.27 0.94 22.71
C VAL A 126 28.27 1.35 23.78
N ALA A 127 27.78 1.66 24.98
CA ALA A 127 28.66 2.05 26.09
C ALA A 127 29.62 0.92 26.45
N GLY A 128 30.93 1.23 26.49
CA GLY A 128 31.99 0.26 26.79
C GLY A 128 32.57 -0.48 25.58
N SER A 129 32.10 -0.18 24.36
CA SER A 129 32.67 -0.71 23.11
C SER A 129 33.99 0.00 22.76
N THR A 130 35.06 -0.78 22.50
CA THR A 130 36.38 -0.28 22.10
C THR A 130 36.64 -0.37 20.60
N SER A 131 35.74 -1.00 19.82
CA SER A 131 35.87 -1.20 18.37
C SER A 131 35.71 0.10 17.55
N CYS A 132 35.38 1.22 18.20
CA CYS A 132 34.98 2.49 17.55
C CYS A 132 36.11 3.45 17.20
N ALA A 133 37.35 3.08 17.50
CA ALA A 133 38.50 3.86 17.10
C ALA A 133 38.93 3.59 15.64
N THR A 134 38.44 2.52 15.01
CA THR A 134 39.04 1.99 13.76
C THR A 134 38.05 1.59 12.67
N SER A 135 36.76 1.89 12.71
CA SER A 135 35.82 1.60 11.60
C SER A 135 35.38 2.86 10.85
N VAL A 136 35.14 2.72 9.55
CA VAL A 136 34.53 3.77 8.72
C VAL A 136 33.03 3.72 8.95
N ALA A 137 32.39 4.86 9.15
CA ALA A 137 30.93 4.97 9.28
C ALA A 137 30.36 5.92 8.23
N CYS A 138 29.14 5.64 7.80
CA CYS A 138 28.39 6.38 6.81
C CYS A 138 26.92 6.40 7.22
N ALA A 139 26.20 7.46 6.88
CA ALA A 139 24.76 7.55 7.06
C ALA A 139 24.13 8.51 6.05
N ILE A 140 22.92 8.20 5.63
CA ILE A 140 22.04 9.11 4.90
C ILE A 140 21.51 10.15 5.91
N SER A 141 21.96 11.38 5.75
CA SER A 141 21.55 12.53 6.56
C SER A 141 20.36 13.29 5.98
N LYS A 142 20.05 13.08 4.69
CA LYS A 142 18.84 13.55 4.03
C LYS A 142 18.50 12.60 2.87
N PRO A 143 17.22 12.20 2.69
CA PRO A 143 16.16 12.28 3.69
C PRO A 143 16.47 11.41 4.91
N LEU A 144 16.03 11.83 6.09
CA LEU A 144 16.28 11.08 7.33
C LEU A 144 15.38 9.85 7.47
N GLN A 145 14.40 9.64 6.61
CA GLN A 145 13.47 8.52 6.69
C GLN A 145 12.89 8.26 5.30
N ASP A 146 12.21 7.12 5.15
CA ASP A 146 11.44 6.83 3.95
C ASP A 146 10.52 8.01 3.61
N THR A 147 10.52 8.39 2.35
CA THR A 147 9.85 9.60 1.87
C THR A 147 8.92 9.28 0.72
N GLU A 148 7.76 9.92 0.73
CA GLU A 148 6.81 9.89 -0.39
C GLU A 148 6.85 11.22 -1.14
N ILE A 149 6.93 11.16 -2.47
CA ILE A 149 6.94 12.33 -3.35
C ILE A 149 6.02 12.11 -4.55
N THR A 150 5.63 13.19 -5.21
CA THR A 150 4.95 13.10 -6.51
C THR A 150 5.96 12.91 -7.64
N VAL A 151 5.61 12.12 -8.66
CA VAL A 151 6.41 11.95 -9.89
C VAL A 151 6.86 13.28 -10.48
N GLY A 152 8.09 13.32 -10.99
CA GLY A 152 8.75 14.52 -11.49
C GLY A 152 9.31 15.43 -10.39
N SER A 153 9.13 15.10 -9.11
CA SER A 153 9.77 15.82 -8.00
C SER A 153 11.22 15.38 -7.80
N SER A 154 12.04 16.30 -7.31
CA SER A 154 13.41 16.00 -6.88
C SER A 154 13.50 15.73 -5.38
N VAL A 155 14.38 14.80 -5.01
CA VAL A 155 14.80 14.54 -3.63
C VAL A 155 16.27 14.90 -3.48
N ASP A 156 16.59 15.62 -2.40
CA ASP A 156 17.97 15.84 -2.00
C ASP A 156 18.47 14.69 -1.13
N PHE A 157 19.55 14.05 -1.58
CA PHE A 157 20.31 13.08 -0.82
C PHE A 157 21.58 13.73 -0.27
N ALA A 158 21.82 13.55 1.02
CA ALA A 158 23.02 14.02 1.68
C ALA A 158 23.61 12.93 2.56
N ALA A 159 24.92 12.71 2.47
CA ALA A 159 25.63 11.74 3.31
C ALA A 159 26.45 12.41 4.41
N THR A 160 26.57 11.73 5.54
CA THR A 160 27.59 11.98 6.56
C THR A 160 28.56 10.81 6.55
N ILE A 161 29.86 11.10 6.42
CA ILE A 161 30.92 10.10 6.40
C ILE A 161 31.90 10.39 7.53
N LYS A 162 32.23 9.36 8.29
CA LYS A 162 33.30 9.36 9.28
C LYS A 162 34.36 8.36 8.84
N GLY A 163 35.44 8.88 8.25
CA GLY A 163 36.61 8.10 7.86
C GLY A 163 37.49 7.70 9.05
N LYS A 164 38.50 6.87 8.78
CA LYS A 164 39.60 6.63 9.72
C LYS A 164 40.65 7.74 9.59
N LYS A 165 41.46 7.97 10.62
CA LYS A 165 42.58 8.93 10.54
C LYS A 165 43.50 8.56 9.38
N GLY A 166 43.57 9.43 8.36
CA GLY A 166 44.39 9.22 7.15
C GLY A 166 43.72 8.43 6.02
N ASN A 167 42.46 8.00 6.15
CA ASN A 167 41.71 7.34 5.08
C ASN A 167 40.24 7.79 5.07
N THR A 168 39.86 8.55 4.03
CA THR A 168 38.47 8.97 3.79
C THR A 168 37.91 8.10 2.66
N PRO A 169 36.85 7.33 2.90
CA PRO A 169 36.28 6.45 1.88
C PRO A 169 35.65 7.27 0.75
N THR A 170 35.55 6.67 -0.44
CA THR A 170 34.79 7.24 -1.56
C THR A 170 33.32 6.86 -1.42
N ILE A 171 32.40 7.79 -1.65
CA ILE A 171 30.98 7.50 -1.58
C ILE A 171 30.39 7.18 -2.96
N VAL A 172 29.39 6.32 -2.98
CA VAL A 172 28.61 5.95 -4.16
C VAL A 172 27.14 5.82 -3.78
N TRP A 173 26.29 6.57 -4.46
CA TRP A 173 24.83 6.45 -4.37
C TRP A 173 24.30 5.60 -5.53
N LYS A 174 23.43 4.66 -5.20
CA LYS A 174 22.62 3.88 -6.15
C LYS A 174 21.17 4.26 -5.93
N LEU A 175 20.52 4.86 -6.93
CA LEU A 175 19.19 5.46 -6.77
C LEU A 175 18.04 4.46 -7.00
N GLY A 176 18.32 3.33 -7.65
CA GLY A 176 17.37 2.24 -7.82
C GLY A 176 16.37 2.41 -8.97
N ASP A 177 16.41 3.52 -9.69
CA ASP A 177 15.55 3.84 -10.84
C ASP A 177 16.20 3.55 -12.21
N GLY A 178 17.41 2.98 -12.22
CA GLY A 178 18.21 2.72 -13.42
C GLY A 178 19.16 3.86 -13.81
N SER A 179 19.15 4.97 -13.07
CA SER A 179 20.11 6.07 -13.25
C SER A 179 21.54 5.65 -12.89
N ALA A 180 22.53 6.35 -13.46
CA ALA A 180 23.94 6.09 -13.17
C ALA A 180 24.31 6.43 -11.72
N ASP A 181 25.22 5.63 -11.14
CA ASP A 181 25.75 5.82 -9.79
C ASP A 181 26.34 7.23 -9.59
N GLN A 182 25.99 7.89 -8.48
CA GLN A 182 26.47 9.25 -8.15
C GLN A 182 27.55 9.18 -7.06
N LYS A 183 28.63 9.97 -7.19
CA LYS A 183 29.79 9.92 -6.27
C LYS A 183 29.99 11.19 -5.44
N THR A 184 28.97 12.03 -5.35
CA THR A 184 28.99 13.31 -4.63
C THR A 184 28.27 13.21 -3.29
N ASN A 185 28.67 14.07 -2.33
CA ASN A 185 28.10 14.03 -0.98
C ASN A 185 26.68 14.56 -0.93
N LEU A 186 26.35 15.43 -1.89
CA LEU A 186 25.03 15.97 -2.13
C LEU A 186 24.59 15.56 -3.53
N VAL A 187 23.40 14.99 -3.65
CA VAL A 187 22.77 14.62 -4.91
C VAL A 187 21.35 15.19 -4.88
N ASN A 188 20.98 16.00 -5.85
CA ASN A 188 19.57 16.32 -6.11
C ASN A 188 19.14 15.43 -7.28
N HIS A 189 18.19 14.52 -7.05
CA HIS A 189 17.76 13.58 -8.06
C HIS A 189 16.26 13.65 -8.29
N LYS A 190 15.85 13.72 -9.56
CA LYS A 190 14.46 13.75 -9.99
C LYS A 190 14.02 12.33 -10.36
N PHE A 191 12.92 11.86 -9.78
CA PHE A 191 12.32 10.58 -10.15
C PHE A 191 11.21 10.81 -11.18
N ASP A 192 11.43 10.34 -12.40
CA ASP A 192 10.54 10.59 -13.54
C ASP A 192 9.45 9.53 -13.74
N GLN A 193 9.47 8.46 -12.95
CA GLN A 193 8.48 7.37 -13.02
C GLN A 193 7.90 7.08 -11.63
N VAL A 194 6.63 6.69 -11.60
CA VAL A 194 5.98 6.24 -10.36
C VAL A 194 6.52 4.86 -9.97
N GLY A 195 6.73 4.64 -8.69
CA GLY A 195 7.37 3.42 -8.22
C GLY A 195 7.96 3.54 -6.83
N ARG A 196 8.49 2.43 -6.33
CA ARG A 196 9.14 2.35 -5.02
C ARG A 196 10.61 2.07 -5.22
N TYR A 197 11.45 3.06 -4.95
CA TYR A 197 12.89 3.01 -5.22
C TYR A 197 13.66 2.84 -3.92
N ARG A 198 14.55 1.84 -3.86
CA ARG A 198 15.53 1.71 -2.77
C ARG A 198 16.79 2.48 -3.15
N VAL A 199 17.03 3.58 -2.44
CA VAL A 199 18.24 4.39 -2.61
C VAL A 199 19.28 3.93 -1.61
N THR A 200 20.47 3.56 -2.09
CA THR A 200 21.56 3.01 -1.27
C THR A 200 22.81 3.88 -1.35
N LEU A 201 23.33 4.31 -0.20
CA LEU A 201 24.64 4.90 -0.02
C LEU A 201 25.66 3.80 0.29
N ASN A 202 26.79 3.79 -0.42
CA ASN A 202 27.94 2.93 -0.11
C ASN A 202 29.19 3.80 0.09
N ALA A 203 29.93 3.57 1.17
CA ALA A 203 31.26 4.12 1.37
C ALA A 203 32.30 3.03 1.04
N LEU A 204 33.13 3.27 0.04
CA LEU A 204 34.10 2.34 -0.53
C LEU A 204 35.52 2.67 -0.10
N ASP A 205 36.36 1.64 0.07
CA ASP A 205 37.80 1.80 0.23
C ASP A 205 38.52 2.10 -1.09
N THR A 206 39.85 2.24 -1.05
CA THR A 206 40.68 2.50 -2.23
C THR A 206 40.68 1.37 -3.26
N ASN A 207 40.25 0.17 -2.87
CA ASN A 207 40.12 -1.00 -3.74
C ASN A 207 38.69 -1.16 -4.27
N GLY A 208 37.76 -0.26 -3.93
CA GLY A 208 36.37 -0.31 -4.33
C GLY A 208 35.49 -1.24 -3.49
N LEU A 209 35.99 -1.74 -2.35
CA LEU A 209 35.21 -2.60 -1.45
C LEU A 209 34.35 -1.76 -0.51
N THR A 210 33.09 -2.15 -0.32
CA THR A 210 32.16 -1.47 0.58
C THR A 210 32.61 -1.63 2.04
N GLN A 211 32.91 -0.51 2.69
CA GLN A 211 33.27 -0.42 4.12
C GLN A 211 32.08 -0.04 5.00
N CYS A 212 31.07 0.61 4.44
CA CYS A 212 29.81 0.95 5.09
C CYS A 212 28.72 1.13 4.05
N SER A 213 27.47 0.84 4.41
CA SER A 213 26.28 1.08 3.60
C SER A 213 25.17 1.74 4.44
N ASP A 214 24.21 2.38 3.80
CA ASP A 214 22.95 2.84 4.41
C ASP A 214 21.89 3.01 3.30
N ASP A 215 20.61 2.84 3.59
CA ASP A 215 19.54 2.92 2.59
C ASP A 215 18.27 3.61 3.07
N VAL A 216 17.49 4.12 2.11
CA VAL A 216 16.18 4.74 2.32
C VAL A 216 15.25 4.39 1.17
N ILE A 217 13.95 4.30 1.43
CA ILE A 217 12.93 4.10 0.40
C ILE A 217 12.35 5.45 -0.04
N VAL A 218 12.24 5.64 -1.36
CA VAL A 218 11.47 6.72 -1.96
C VAL A 218 10.25 6.12 -2.67
N SER A 219 9.06 6.45 -2.17
CA SER A 219 7.78 6.13 -2.82
C SER A 219 7.39 7.30 -3.73
N VAL A 220 7.37 7.07 -5.03
CA VAL A 220 7.00 8.06 -6.04
C VAL A 220 5.58 7.77 -6.48
N ILE A 221 4.65 8.62 -6.07
CA ILE A 221 3.22 8.51 -6.34
C ILE A 221 2.83 9.45 -7.50
N PRO A 222 1.73 9.17 -8.23
CA PRO A 222 1.19 10.12 -9.19
C PRO A 222 0.69 11.40 -8.50
N PRO A 223 0.45 12.50 -9.24
CA PRO A 223 -0.15 13.72 -8.68
C PRO A 223 -1.54 13.43 -8.09
N ALA A 224 -1.92 14.09 -7.00
CA ALA A 224 -3.22 13.85 -6.35
C ALA A 224 -4.43 14.11 -7.27
N THR A 225 -4.28 14.97 -8.29
CA THR A 225 -5.28 15.23 -9.32
C THR A 225 -5.36 14.14 -10.39
N ALA A 226 -4.47 13.16 -10.36
CA ALA A 226 -4.45 12.05 -11.32
C ALA A 226 -5.37 10.90 -10.88
N ASN A 227 -5.88 10.93 -9.65
CA ASN A 227 -6.96 10.03 -9.27
C ASN A 227 -8.21 10.43 -10.04
N PRO A 228 -8.94 9.47 -10.62
CA PRO A 228 -10.23 9.75 -11.24
C PRO A 228 -11.18 10.31 -10.18
N GLY A 229 -12.11 11.15 -10.65
CA GLY A 229 -13.13 11.72 -9.79
C GLY A 229 -13.93 10.63 -9.10
N LYS A 230 -14.49 10.97 -7.93
CA LYS A 230 -15.45 10.10 -7.25
C LYS A 230 -16.55 9.69 -8.22
N VAL A 231 -16.86 8.39 -8.27
CA VAL A 231 -17.98 7.88 -9.08
C VAL A 231 -19.31 8.38 -8.54
N THR A 232 -20.31 8.46 -9.42
CA THR A 232 -21.65 8.85 -9.00
C THR A 232 -22.14 7.88 -7.94
N GLU A 233 -22.49 8.41 -6.77
CA GLU A 233 -23.04 7.61 -5.69
C GLU A 233 -24.38 7.01 -6.11
N LEU A 234 -24.59 5.75 -5.78
CA LEU A 234 -25.92 5.18 -5.86
C LEU A 234 -26.71 5.57 -4.63
N ASP A 235 -28.01 5.80 -4.83
CA ASP A 235 -28.94 5.88 -3.72
C ASP A 235 -28.78 4.63 -2.86
N LYS A 236 -28.68 4.84 -1.54
CA LYS A 236 -28.66 3.74 -0.60
C LYS A 236 -29.84 2.81 -0.91
N PRO A 237 -29.63 1.49 -1.06
CA PRO A 237 -30.72 0.56 -1.27
C PRO A 237 -31.79 0.76 -0.18
N GLY A 238 -33.00 1.08 -0.62
CA GLY A 238 -34.15 1.16 0.28
C GLY A 238 -34.52 -0.23 0.79
N ILE A 239 -35.03 -0.31 2.03
CA ILE A 239 -35.69 -1.53 2.50
C ILE A 239 -36.94 -1.71 1.64
N ALA A 240 -36.96 -2.75 0.79
CA ALA A 240 -38.13 -3.03 -0.04
C ALA A 240 -39.36 -3.24 0.84
N ALA A 241 -40.57 -2.95 0.33
CA ALA A 241 -41.81 -3.10 1.10
C ALA A 241 -42.03 -4.53 1.64
N ALA A 242 -41.44 -5.53 0.98
CA ALA A 242 -41.45 -6.92 1.38
C ALA A 242 -40.27 -7.34 2.29
N MET A 243 -39.33 -6.46 2.64
CA MET A 243 -38.27 -6.74 3.61
C MET A 243 -38.75 -6.35 5.03
N PRO A 244 -38.37 -7.08 6.10
CA PRO A 244 -38.78 -6.79 7.46
C PRO A 244 -38.47 -5.35 7.87
N LYS A 245 -39.49 -4.66 8.38
CA LYS A 245 -39.32 -3.38 9.07
C LYS A 245 -38.89 -3.61 10.50
N ALA A 246 -38.16 -2.64 11.05
CA ALA A 246 -37.73 -2.66 12.45
C ALA A 246 -38.92 -2.69 13.45
N ASP A 247 -40.09 -2.21 13.03
CA ASP A 247 -41.33 -2.23 13.83
C ASP A 247 -42.11 -3.55 13.71
N GLY A 248 -41.65 -4.51 12.89
CA GLY A 248 -42.28 -5.81 12.67
C GLY A 248 -43.60 -5.75 11.89
N THR A 249 -44.03 -4.58 11.40
CA THR A 249 -45.38 -4.39 10.84
C THR A 249 -45.65 -5.15 9.53
N ASN A 250 -44.60 -5.63 8.86
CA ASN A 250 -44.68 -6.42 7.64
C ASN A 250 -43.93 -7.77 7.75
N ASP A 251 -43.73 -8.29 8.96
CA ASP A 251 -42.91 -9.49 9.17
C ASP A 251 -43.45 -10.77 8.52
N LYS A 252 -44.76 -10.84 8.29
CA LYS A 252 -45.43 -11.97 7.64
C LYS A 252 -45.17 -11.93 6.13
N ASP A 253 -44.70 -13.06 5.58
CA ASP A 253 -44.36 -13.25 4.17
C ASP A 253 -43.20 -12.37 3.65
N ALA A 254 -42.52 -11.65 4.54
CA ALA A 254 -41.37 -10.83 4.20
C ALA A 254 -40.16 -11.64 3.76
N TYR A 255 -39.32 -11.07 2.90
CA TYR A 255 -38.06 -11.65 2.46
C TYR A 255 -36.92 -11.24 3.39
N VAL A 256 -36.04 -12.17 3.70
CA VAL A 256 -34.79 -11.92 4.43
C VAL A 256 -33.65 -12.32 3.52
N VAL A 257 -32.74 -11.39 3.26
CA VAL A 257 -31.47 -11.67 2.59
C VAL A 257 -30.43 -11.94 3.68
N LEU A 258 -29.86 -13.15 3.66
CA LEU A 258 -28.76 -13.56 4.52
C LEU A 258 -27.48 -13.56 3.69
N PRO A 259 -26.69 -12.48 3.71
CA PRO A 259 -25.37 -12.49 3.10
C PRO A 259 -24.40 -13.32 3.96
N PHE A 260 -23.52 -14.06 3.31
CA PHE A 260 -22.46 -14.82 3.99
C PHE A 260 -21.23 -14.94 3.10
N GLU A 261 -20.09 -15.05 3.75
CA GLU A 261 -18.80 -15.35 3.12
C GLU A 261 -18.39 -16.77 3.51
N GLU A 262 -17.88 -17.53 2.56
CA GLU A 262 -17.32 -18.87 2.82
C GLU A 262 -15.86 -18.72 3.27
N MET A 263 -15.55 -19.07 4.53
CA MET A 263 -14.20 -18.92 5.06
C MET A 263 -13.30 -20.11 4.67
N GLY A 264 -12.69 -20.00 3.50
CA GLY A 264 -11.42 -20.63 3.15
C GLY A 264 -11.38 -22.16 3.02
N MET A 265 -10.19 -22.64 2.65
CA MET A 265 -9.83 -24.02 2.28
C MET A 265 -10.02 -25.07 3.39
N GLN A 266 -10.42 -24.65 4.59
CA GLN A 266 -10.60 -25.50 5.78
C GLN A 266 -12.01 -25.44 6.38
N GLY A 267 -12.95 -24.80 5.68
CA GLY A 267 -14.36 -25.09 5.84
C GLY A 267 -14.95 -24.65 7.18
N GLY A 268 -15.34 -23.38 7.23
CA GLY A 268 -16.33 -22.89 8.18
C GLY A 268 -17.31 -22.00 7.43
N SER A 269 -18.53 -22.49 7.21
CA SER A 269 -19.63 -21.63 6.75
C SER A 269 -20.36 -21.07 7.96
N GLN A 270 -20.75 -19.80 7.91
CA GLN A 270 -21.61 -19.17 8.93
C GLN A 270 -23.06 -19.69 8.85
N VAL A 271 -23.41 -20.39 7.76
CA VAL A 271 -24.75 -20.93 7.50
C VAL A 271 -24.59 -22.43 7.24
N HIS A 272 -25.32 -23.27 7.96
CA HIS A 272 -25.12 -24.73 7.96
C HIS A 272 -25.64 -25.38 6.65
N LEU A 273 -24.94 -25.18 5.54
CA LEU A 273 -25.29 -25.71 4.21
C LEU A 273 -24.77 -27.15 4.01
N PRO A 274 -25.42 -27.99 3.18
CA PRO A 274 -24.91 -29.31 2.81
C PRO A 274 -23.54 -29.15 2.14
N TYR A 275 -22.54 -29.78 2.76
CA TYR A 275 -21.14 -29.40 2.67
C TYR A 275 -20.43 -29.91 1.41
N ASN A 276 -19.66 -29.04 0.75
CA ASN A 276 -18.56 -29.43 -0.14
C ASN A 276 -17.28 -28.76 0.36
N ALA A 277 -16.27 -29.55 0.73
CA ALA A 277 -15.03 -29.07 1.37
C ALA A 277 -14.06 -28.35 0.41
N MET A 278 -14.44 -28.14 -0.86
CA MET A 278 -13.62 -27.48 -1.88
C MET A 278 -14.30 -26.24 -2.46
N ILE A 279 -14.68 -25.28 -1.61
CA ILE A 279 -15.16 -23.96 -2.07
C ILE A 279 -13.98 -23.01 -2.24
N ASN A 280 -14.11 -22.14 -3.23
CA ASN A 280 -13.10 -21.18 -3.67
C ASN A 280 -13.01 -19.94 -2.76
N TYR A 281 -11.81 -19.34 -2.67
CA TYR A 281 -11.55 -18.10 -1.94
C TYR A 281 -12.39 -16.92 -2.47
N ASN A 282 -12.77 -15.97 -1.60
CA ASN A 282 -13.44 -14.70 -1.93
C ASN A 282 -14.77 -14.88 -2.68
N SER A 283 -15.81 -15.35 -1.98
CA SER A 283 -17.13 -15.59 -2.56
C SER A 283 -18.21 -14.83 -1.79
N LEU A 284 -18.82 -13.85 -2.45
CA LEU A 284 -20.00 -13.17 -1.94
C LEU A 284 -21.23 -14.01 -2.24
N ASN A 285 -21.85 -14.58 -1.20
CA ASN A 285 -23.03 -15.41 -1.34
C ASN A 285 -24.21 -14.82 -0.56
N ALA A 286 -25.42 -15.17 -1.00
CA ALA A 286 -26.64 -14.83 -0.30
C ALA A 286 -27.68 -15.95 -0.39
N GLN A 287 -28.39 -16.17 0.71
CA GLN A 287 -29.66 -16.90 0.69
C GLN A 287 -30.80 -15.93 0.92
N VAL A 288 -31.85 -16.07 0.10
CA VAL A 288 -33.08 -15.31 0.31
C VAL A 288 -34.10 -16.26 0.89
N ILE A 289 -34.71 -15.87 2.00
CA ILE A 289 -35.68 -16.69 2.73
C ILE A 289 -36.99 -15.91 2.81
N GLN A 290 -38.12 -16.57 2.59
CA GLN A 290 -39.41 -15.98 2.88
C GLN A 290 -39.84 -16.33 4.31
N LYS A 291 -40.15 -15.33 5.14
CA LYS A 291 -40.66 -15.47 6.51
C LYS A 291 -42.08 -16.05 6.49
N LYS A 292 -42.15 -17.37 6.36
CA LYS A 292 -43.36 -18.18 6.57
C LYS A 292 -43.29 -18.90 7.90
N GLU A 293 -44.43 -18.94 8.58
CA GLU A 293 -44.55 -19.59 9.88
C GLU A 293 -44.18 -21.08 9.76
N HIS A 294 -43.33 -21.56 10.67
CA HIS A 294 -42.88 -22.95 10.83
C HIS A 294 -42.05 -23.61 9.72
N LYS A 295 -41.99 -23.09 8.48
CA LYS A 295 -41.12 -23.61 7.39
C LYS A 295 -40.76 -22.52 6.38
N PRO A 296 -39.86 -21.59 6.72
CA PRO A 296 -39.50 -20.51 5.83
C PRO A 296 -38.73 -21.08 4.61
N PRO A 297 -39.25 -20.97 3.37
CA PRO A 297 -38.59 -21.54 2.21
C PRO A 297 -37.44 -20.65 1.73
N ILE A 298 -36.41 -21.28 1.18
CA ILE A 298 -35.42 -20.58 0.35
C ILE A 298 -36.10 -20.15 -0.95
N VAL A 299 -35.86 -18.92 -1.34
CA VAL A 299 -36.40 -18.29 -2.52
C VAL A 299 -35.36 -18.38 -3.63
N THR A 300 -35.76 -18.92 -4.77
CA THR A 300 -34.91 -19.06 -5.95
C THR A 300 -35.00 -17.81 -6.83
N ASN A 301 -34.25 -17.78 -7.94
CA ASN A 301 -34.28 -16.71 -8.95
C ASN A 301 -35.62 -16.54 -9.69
N THR A 302 -36.66 -17.31 -9.35
CA THR A 302 -38.00 -17.20 -9.94
C THR A 302 -38.84 -16.08 -9.34
N GLY A 303 -38.54 -15.66 -8.11
CA GLY A 303 -39.33 -14.66 -7.38
C GLY A 303 -38.55 -13.43 -6.91
N VAL A 304 -37.22 -13.50 -6.94
CA VAL A 304 -36.33 -12.41 -6.51
C VAL A 304 -35.11 -12.34 -7.39
N GLU A 305 -34.61 -11.12 -7.58
CA GLU A 305 -33.28 -10.85 -8.12
C GLU A 305 -32.41 -10.33 -6.97
N VAL A 306 -31.18 -10.85 -6.87
CA VAL A 306 -30.20 -10.39 -5.89
C VAL A 306 -29.03 -9.78 -6.64
N THR A 307 -28.65 -8.58 -6.24
CA THR A 307 -27.54 -7.83 -6.83
C THR A 307 -26.52 -7.44 -5.77
N TYR A 308 -25.27 -7.30 -6.17
CA TYR A 308 -24.18 -6.74 -5.37
C TYR A 308 -23.62 -5.48 -6.02
N SER A 309 -23.13 -4.55 -5.19
CA SER A 309 -22.53 -3.29 -5.61
C SER A 309 -21.37 -2.95 -4.68
N ALA A 310 -20.35 -2.24 -5.16
CA ALA A 310 -19.32 -1.67 -4.31
C ALA A 310 -19.78 -0.29 -3.84
N ALA A 311 -20.16 -0.17 -2.58
CA ALA A 311 -21.10 0.86 -2.16
C ALA A 311 -20.51 2.28 -1.99
N SER A 312 -20.08 2.96 -3.05
CA SER A 312 -19.91 4.42 -2.97
C SER A 312 -21.26 5.10 -2.76
N ASN A 313 -21.56 5.44 -1.50
CA ASN A 313 -22.70 6.25 -1.11
C ASN A 313 -22.26 7.24 -0.04
N ALA A 314 -23.05 8.29 0.22
CA ALA A 314 -22.68 9.37 1.14
C ALA A 314 -22.33 8.91 2.56
N ASN A 315 -22.72 7.70 2.94
CA ASN A 315 -22.47 7.09 4.25
C ASN A 315 -21.49 5.91 4.19
N ASP A 316 -20.76 5.72 3.08
CA ASP A 316 -19.70 4.71 3.01
C ASP A 316 -18.63 5.00 4.08
N PRO A 317 -18.37 4.08 5.03
CA PRO A 317 -17.34 4.26 6.05
C PRO A 317 -15.92 4.30 5.47
N ILE A 318 -15.72 3.82 4.24
CA ILE A 318 -14.43 3.77 3.56
C ILE A 318 -14.27 5.04 2.70
N ALA A 319 -13.92 6.13 3.36
CA ALA A 319 -13.49 7.43 2.81
C ALA A 319 -14.41 8.11 1.76
N LYS A 320 -14.69 9.40 1.99
CA LYS A 320 -15.48 10.28 1.11
C LYS A 320 -15.03 10.36 -0.36
N ASP A 321 -13.80 9.92 -0.66
CA ASP A 321 -13.11 9.97 -1.95
C ASP A 321 -12.94 8.57 -2.59
N SER A 322 -13.73 7.57 -2.18
CA SER A 322 -13.66 6.22 -2.77
C SER A 322 -13.90 6.27 -4.29
N ILE A 323 -12.97 5.68 -5.03
CA ILE A 323 -13.12 5.32 -6.44
C ILE A 323 -13.97 4.04 -6.54
N ASN A 324 -14.52 3.73 -7.72
CA ASN A 324 -15.27 2.48 -7.87
C ASN A 324 -14.38 1.25 -7.64
N SER A 325 -15.02 0.11 -7.40
CA SER A 325 -14.33 -1.16 -7.41
C SER A 325 -13.97 -1.52 -8.85
N THR A 326 -12.71 -1.40 -9.21
CA THR A 326 -12.18 -1.95 -10.46
C THR A 326 -10.83 -2.59 -10.21
N SER A 327 -10.53 -3.61 -10.99
CA SER A 327 -9.22 -4.21 -11.11
C SER A 327 -8.43 -3.68 -12.30
N GLN A 328 -8.98 -2.75 -13.09
CA GLN A 328 -8.34 -2.20 -14.29
C GLN A 328 -7.29 -1.13 -13.98
N ASN A 329 -6.20 -1.08 -14.74
CA ASN A 329 -5.22 0.00 -14.63
C ASN A 329 -5.83 1.30 -15.16
N LEU A 330 -5.34 2.45 -14.69
CA LEU A 330 -5.57 3.76 -15.30
C LEU A 330 -4.25 4.27 -15.88
N PHE A 331 -4.25 4.62 -17.17
CA PHE A 331 -3.06 5.11 -17.89
C PHE A 331 -3.08 6.63 -18.08
N SER A 332 -1.94 7.20 -18.47
CA SER A 332 -1.75 8.65 -18.56
C SER A 332 -2.50 9.34 -19.70
N ASP A 333 -2.93 8.56 -20.69
CA ASP A 333 -3.83 8.98 -21.76
C ASP A 333 -5.31 8.99 -21.32
N GLY A 334 -5.61 8.49 -20.11
CA GLY A 334 -6.96 8.34 -19.59
C GLY A 334 -7.60 7.00 -19.93
N ASP A 335 -6.90 6.11 -20.63
CA ASP A 335 -7.40 4.78 -20.95
C ASP A 335 -7.38 3.87 -19.72
N VAL A 336 -8.31 2.92 -19.73
CA VAL A 336 -8.55 1.95 -18.65
C VAL A 336 -8.47 0.54 -19.22
N GLY A 337 -7.74 -0.34 -18.55
CA GLY A 337 -7.57 -1.69 -19.05
C GLY A 337 -6.40 -2.46 -18.46
N ALA A 338 -6.13 -3.62 -19.07
CA ALA A 338 -4.90 -4.38 -18.89
C ALA A 338 -3.88 -3.98 -19.97
N ASN A 339 -2.66 -4.51 -19.88
CA ASN A 339 -1.60 -4.23 -20.85
C ASN A 339 -1.79 -4.83 -22.26
N TYR A 340 -2.95 -5.43 -22.55
CA TYR A 340 -3.26 -6.09 -23.82
C TYR A 340 -4.71 -5.82 -24.26
N ASP A 341 -4.94 -5.92 -25.56
CA ASP A 341 -6.28 -5.81 -26.15
C ASP A 341 -6.92 -7.20 -26.28
N PRO A 342 -8.00 -7.49 -25.54
CA PRO A 342 -8.68 -8.79 -25.59
C PRO A 342 -9.44 -9.03 -26.89
N VAL A 343 -9.81 -7.99 -27.63
CA VAL A 343 -10.58 -8.08 -28.88
C VAL A 343 -9.68 -8.44 -30.06
N THR A 344 -8.49 -7.84 -30.13
CA THR A 344 -7.55 -8.08 -31.25
C THR A 344 -6.56 -9.21 -30.97
N THR A 345 -6.42 -9.65 -29.73
CA THR A 345 -5.64 -10.85 -29.36
C THR A 345 -6.21 -12.11 -30.01
N ILE A 346 -5.34 -12.93 -30.59
CA ILE A 346 -5.74 -14.18 -31.27
C ILE A 346 -5.63 -15.35 -30.28
N TYR A 347 -6.73 -16.08 -30.13
CA TYR A 347 -6.81 -17.26 -29.26
C TYR A 347 -6.94 -18.55 -30.07
N ASP A 348 -6.38 -19.63 -29.52
CA ASP A 348 -6.59 -20.97 -30.07
C ASP A 348 -8.06 -21.41 -29.91
N ALA A 349 -8.62 -22.00 -30.95
CA ALA A 349 -10.04 -22.36 -30.96
C ALA A 349 -10.39 -23.46 -29.95
N THR A 350 -9.44 -24.31 -29.56
CA THR A 350 -9.67 -25.47 -28.69
C THR A 350 -9.27 -25.18 -27.25
N SER A 351 -8.02 -24.80 -27.04
CA SER A 351 -7.45 -24.52 -25.72
C SER A 351 -7.86 -23.17 -25.14
N LYS A 352 -8.35 -22.25 -25.99
CA LYS A 352 -8.72 -20.87 -25.62
C LYS A 352 -7.57 -20.02 -25.09
N LEU A 353 -6.34 -20.52 -25.20
CA LEU A 353 -5.13 -19.79 -24.81
C LEU A 353 -4.67 -18.83 -25.92
N PRO A 354 -3.97 -17.73 -25.57
CA PRO A 354 -3.44 -16.78 -26.54
C PRO A 354 -2.38 -17.44 -27.43
N THR A 355 -2.52 -17.24 -28.74
CA THR A 355 -1.52 -17.65 -29.74
C THR A 355 -0.79 -16.47 -30.37
N ASP A 356 -1.36 -15.27 -30.28
CA ASP A 356 -0.74 -14.01 -30.73
C ASP A 356 -1.31 -12.83 -29.94
N LEU A 357 -0.62 -12.44 -28.86
CA LEU A 357 -1.00 -11.32 -28.01
C LEU A 357 -0.83 -9.97 -28.72
N LYS A 358 -1.86 -9.13 -28.59
CA LYS A 358 -1.80 -7.72 -28.98
C LYS A 358 -1.66 -6.85 -27.74
N PHE A 359 -0.41 -6.54 -27.40
CA PHE A 359 -0.10 -5.57 -26.34
C PHE A 359 -0.50 -4.17 -26.79
N VAL A 360 -1.02 -3.37 -25.86
CA VAL A 360 -1.30 -1.95 -26.11
C VAL A 360 -0.03 -1.15 -25.80
N GLU A 361 0.42 -0.32 -26.75
CA GLU A 361 1.62 0.48 -26.58
C GLU A 361 1.42 1.53 -25.48
N GLY A 362 2.39 1.68 -24.59
CA GLY A 362 2.30 2.64 -23.47
C GLY A 362 1.49 2.14 -22.27
N HIS A 363 0.88 0.94 -22.36
CA HIS A 363 0.00 0.38 -21.33
C HIS A 363 0.69 -0.71 -20.50
N ASP A 364 2.02 -0.70 -20.36
CA ASP A 364 2.69 -1.59 -19.42
C ASP A 364 2.35 -1.21 -17.96
N TYR A 365 2.33 -2.19 -17.05
CA TYR A 365 2.00 -1.98 -15.62
C TYR A 365 2.82 -0.83 -14.98
N ASN A 366 4.09 -0.68 -15.35
CA ASN A 366 4.94 0.40 -14.84
C ASN A 366 4.57 1.79 -15.41
N GLN A 367 3.81 1.86 -16.50
CA GLN A 367 3.37 3.11 -17.13
C GLN A 367 2.00 3.57 -16.64
N ALA A 368 1.24 2.69 -15.95
CA ALA A 368 -0.03 3.07 -15.35
C ALA A 368 0.14 4.09 -14.22
N ILE A 369 -0.78 5.06 -14.17
CA ILE A 369 -0.97 6.02 -13.07
C ILE A 369 -1.54 5.30 -11.85
N ILE A 370 -2.57 4.46 -12.07
CA ILE A 370 -3.14 3.58 -11.05
C ILE A 370 -2.96 2.14 -11.51
N ARG A 371 -2.31 1.33 -10.67
CA ARG A 371 -1.89 -0.04 -10.95
C ARG A 371 -2.78 -1.02 -10.18
N LYS A 372 -3.60 -1.80 -10.89
CA LYS A 372 -4.60 -2.71 -10.31
C LYS A 372 -4.69 -4.08 -11.00
N THR A 373 -4.35 -4.22 -12.29
CA THR A 373 -4.61 -5.45 -13.08
C THR A 373 -3.65 -6.61 -12.82
N GLU A 374 -3.12 -6.74 -11.61
CA GLU A 374 -2.09 -7.74 -11.29
C GLU A 374 -2.49 -9.18 -11.67
N GLN A 375 -3.80 -9.49 -11.74
CA GLN A 375 -4.30 -10.81 -12.15
C GLN A 375 -4.57 -10.97 -13.67
N TRP A 376 -4.72 -9.86 -14.42
CA TRP A 376 -5.09 -9.85 -15.85
C TRP A 376 -3.93 -9.44 -16.77
N ASP A 377 -2.95 -8.68 -16.27
CA ASP A 377 -1.79 -8.30 -17.07
C ASP A 377 -0.99 -9.53 -17.52
N ARG A 378 -0.52 -9.46 -18.76
CA ARG A 378 0.23 -10.54 -19.40
C ARG A 378 1.72 -10.23 -19.37
N LEU A 379 2.53 -11.28 -19.21
CA LEU A 379 3.98 -11.12 -19.29
C LEU A 379 4.42 -10.80 -20.72
N LYS A 380 4.98 -9.60 -20.91
CA LYS A 380 5.63 -9.20 -22.17
C LYS A 380 6.81 -10.12 -22.47
N GLN A 381 7.00 -10.48 -23.74
CA GLN A 381 8.08 -11.36 -24.19
C GLN A 381 9.00 -10.61 -25.18
N PRO A 382 9.88 -9.70 -24.70
CA PRO A 382 10.68 -8.82 -25.56
C PRO A 382 11.51 -9.54 -26.62
N PHE A 383 12.04 -10.72 -26.28
CA PHE A 383 12.81 -11.53 -27.23
C PHE A 383 11.93 -12.05 -28.38
N ALA A 384 10.71 -12.50 -28.09
CA ALA A 384 9.78 -12.95 -29.12
C ALA A 384 9.40 -11.78 -30.05
N ALA A 385 9.08 -10.63 -29.47
CA ALA A 385 8.82 -9.40 -30.22
C ALA A 385 10.01 -9.00 -31.12
N ALA A 386 11.23 -8.97 -30.57
CA ALA A 386 12.44 -8.60 -31.29
C ALA A 386 12.82 -9.58 -32.42
N THR A 387 12.36 -10.82 -32.34
CA THR A 387 12.63 -11.87 -33.36
C THR A 387 11.45 -12.14 -34.29
N GLY A 388 10.40 -11.30 -34.25
CA GLY A 388 9.20 -11.45 -35.06
C GLY A 388 8.38 -12.71 -34.72
N LYS A 389 8.61 -13.30 -33.55
CA LYS A 389 7.83 -14.44 -33.04
C LYS A 389 6.58 -13.94 -32.34
N LYS A 390 5.49 -14.72 -32.46
CA LYS A 390 4.25 -14.47 -31.73
C LYS A 390 4.48 -14.55 -30.23
N GLN A 391 3.84 -13.65 -29.49
CA GLN A 391 3.87 -13.64 -28.03
C GLN A 391 2.66 -14.41 -27.49
N THR A 392 2.87 -15.25 -26.48
CA THR A 392 1.86 -16.21 -25.96
C THR A 392 1.74 -16.21 -24.44
N GLY A 393 2.17 -15.14 -23.77
CA GLY A 393 2.09 -15.01 -22.30
C GLY A 393 0.65 -15.17 -21.77
N THR A 394 0.50 -15.93 -20.70
CA THR A 394 -0.78 -16.08 -20.00
C THR A 394 -0.84 -15.21 -18.76
N ALA A 395 -2.04 -14.69 -18.47
CA ALA A 395 -2.33 -13.98 -17.23
C ALA A 395 -2.47 -14.97 -16.06
N PHE A 396 -2.49 -14.44 -14.83
CA PHE A 396 -2.72 -15.28 -13.64
C PHE A 396 -4.14 -15.86 -13.64
N ALA A 397 -5.15 -15.07 -13.99
CA ALA A 397 -6.55 -15.50 -14.07
C ALA A 397 -6.72 -16.72 -15.01
N GLU A 398 -6.13 -16.67 -16.21
CA GLU A 398 -6.20 -17.77 -17.18
C GLU A 398 -5.58 -19.07 -16.64
N ARG A 399 -4.50 -18.98 -15.84
CA ARG A 399 -3.85 -20.17 -15.25
C ARG A 399 -4.69 -20.81 -14.16
N GLN A 400 -5.58 -20.06 -13.51
CA GLN A 400 -6.52 -20.59 -12.53
C GLN A 400 -7.74 -21.24 -13.20
N SER A 401 -7.98 -20.95 -14.49
CA SER A 401 -9.11 -21.45 -15.28
C SER A 401 -8.77 -22.81 -15.92
N THR A 402 -8.91 -23.91 -15.16
CA THR A 402 -8.50 -25.26 -15.62
C THR A 402 -9.66 -26.16 -16.07
N PHE A 403 -10.76 -25.58 -16.55
CA PHE A 403 -11.98 -26.31 -16.89
C PHE A 403 -11.86 -27.11 -18.18
N THR A 404 -12.58 -28.24 -18.25
CA THR A 404 -12.73 -29.07 -19.46
C THR A 404 -14.21 -29.19 -19.83
N PRO A 405 -14.63 -28.81 -21.05
CA PRO A 405 -13.83 -28.19 -22.11
C PRO A 405 -13.32 -26.78 -21.71
N ALA A 406 -12.23 -26.35 -22.35
CA ALA A 406 -11.60 -25.06 -22.06
C ALA A 406 -12.58 -23.89 -22.26
N LYS A 407 -12.51 -22.91 -21.36
CA LYS A 407 -13.40 -21.75 -21.34
C LYS A 407 -12.70 -20.54 -21.99
N PRO A 408 -13.46 -19.59 -22.58
CA PRO A 408 -12.87 -18.34 -23.07
C PRO A 408 -12.09 -17.61 -21.97
N ALA A 409 -10.99 -16.95 -22.34
CA ALA A 409 -10.21 -16.12 -21.43
C ALA A 409 -11.09 -15.06 -20.75
N GLU A 410 -10.84 -14.81 -19.46
CA GLU A 410 -11.50 -13.78 -18.68
C GLU A 410 -11.07 -12.38 -19.15
N ASN A 411 -12.02 -11.45 -19.23
CA ASN A 411 -11.71 -10.05 -19.50
C ASN A 411 -11.29 -9.32 -18.21
N PRO A 412 -10.63 -8.15 -18.31
CA PRO A 412 -10.45 -7.26 -17.16
C PRO A 412 -11.79 -6.99 -16.45
N ASP A 413 -11.75 -6.85 -15.12
CA ASP A 413 -12.93 -6.79 -14.24
C ASP A 413 -13.85 -8.02 -14.23
N GLU A 414 -13.53 -9.09 -14.96
CA GLU A 414 -14.19 -10.38 -14.79
C GLU A 414 -13.45 -11.22 -13.75
N GLY A 415 -14.23 -11.81 -12.84
CA GLY A 415 -13.75 -12.71 -11.82
C GLY A 415 -13.26 -14.04 -12.37
N VAL A 416 -12.43 -14.72 -11.58
CA VAL A 416 -11.88 -16.03 -11.93
C VAL A 416 -13.00 -17.08 -11.95
N ARG A 417 -12.97 -18.00 -12.91
CA ARG A 417 -14.01 -19.04 -13.01
C ARG A 417 -13.98 -20.00 -11.82
N GLY A 418 -15.15 -20.25 -11.24
CA GLY A 418 -15.33 -21.14 -10.10
C GLY A 418 -15.90 -22.52 -10.45
N TYR A 419 -15.71 -23.50 -9.55
CA TYR A 419 -16.21 -24.87 -9.76
C TYR A 419 -17.72 -25.01 -9.50
N VAL A 420 -18.32 -24.05 -8.80
CA VAL A 420 -19.73 -24.11 -8.38
C VAL A 420 -20.71 -24.16 -9.55
N ASP A 421 -20.36 -23.55 -10.69
CA ASP A 421 -21.15 -23.56 -11.92
C ASP A 421 -20.40 -24.19 -13.10
N ASN A 422 -19.37 -25.00 -12.82
CA ASN A 422 -18.49 -25.59 -13.83
C ASN A 422 -17.86 -24.54 -14.78
N GLY A 423 -17.44 -23.41 -14.20
CA GLY A 423 -16.81 -22.29 -14.89
C GLY A 423 -17.71 -21.61 -15.92
N ALA A 424 -19.03 -21.64 -15.73
CA ALA A 424 -20.00 -21.07 -16.66
C ALA A 424 -20.11 -19.54 -16.52
N GLY A 425 -20.12 -19.01 -15.29
CA GLY A 425 -20.32 -17.60 -14.99
C GLY A 425 -19.02 -16.83 -14.75
N ASN A 426 -18.90 -15.69 -15.41
CA ASN A 426 -17.90 -14.67 -15.10
C ASN A 426 -18.59 -13.57 -14.29
N ARG A 427 -18.22 -13.40 -13.02
CA ARG A 427 -18.80 -12.37 -12.16
C ARG A 427 -18.00 -11.10 -12.30
N LYS A 428 -18.66 -10.00 -12.66
CA LYS A 428 -17.99 -8.75 -12.99
C LYS A 428 -17.86 -7.85 -11.78
N MET A 429 -16.88 -6.98 -11.77
CA MET A 429 -16.89 -5.84 -10.86
C MET A 429 -18.09 -4.94 -11.19
N PRO A 430 -18.76 -4.39 -10.16
CA PRO A 430 -19.68 -3.28 -10.35
C PRO A 430 -19.05 -2.17 -11.19
N GLY A 431 -19.73 -1.82 -12.28
CA GLY A 431 -19.27 -0.79 -13.20
C GLY A 431 -18.18 -1.19 -14.22
N SER A 432 -18.00 -2.48 -14.49
CA SER A 432 -17.01 -3.00 -15.45
C SER A 432 -17.06 -2.38 -16.87
N ALA A 433 -18.20 -1.81 -17.29
CA ALA A 433 -18.34 -1.19 -18.61
C ALA A 433 -17.68 0.20 -18.71
N ASN A 434 -17.48 0.88 -17.58
CA ASN A 434 -16.76 2.16 -17.51
C ASN A 434 -16.07 2.29 -16.15
N PRO A 435 -15.00 1.49 -15.93
CA PRO A 435 -14.29 1.47 -14.66
C PRO A 435 -13.80 2.89 -14.33
N TYR A 436 -13.76 3.25 -13.05
CA TYR A 436 -13.56 4.60 -12.50
C TYR A 436 -14.67 5.64 -12.71
N ILE A 437 -15.76 5.34 -13.42
CA ILE A 437 -16.84 6.32 -13.67
C ILE A 437 -18.20 5.83 -13.18
N ILE A 438 -18.52 4.57 -13.43
CA ILE A 438 -19.82 3.97 -13.09
C ILE A 438 -19.67 2.89 -12.01
N ASN A 439 -20.78 2.57 -11.35
CA ASN A 439 -20.84 1.57 -10.28
C ASN A 439 -22.14 0.74 -10.37
N GLU A 440 -22.47 0.29 -11.57
CA GLU A 440 -23.73 -0.43 -11.81
C GLU A 440 -23.75 -1.78 -11.07
N PRO A 441 -24.76 -2.05 -10.22
CA PRO A 441 -24.86 -3.30 -9.48
C PRO A 441 -24.88 -4.52 -10.41
N GLN A 442 -24.25 -5.60 -9.97
CA GLN A 442 -24.15 -6.85 -10.72
C GLN A 442 -25.06 -7.91 -10.11
N LYS A 443 -25.62 -8.78 -10.94
CA LYS A 443 -26.52 -9.85 -10.49
C LYS A 443 -25.73 -11.01 -9.88
N LEU A 444 -26.26 -11.60 -8.81
CA LEU A 444 -25.83 -12.91 -8.34
C LEU A 444 -26.56 -13.99 -9.14
N ASP A 445 -25.81 -14.99 -9.62
CA ASP A 445 -26.41 -16.18 -10.23
C ASP A 445 -26.98 -17.10 -9.15
N PHE A 446 -28.15 -17.70 -9.38
CA PHE A 446 -28.69 -18.70 -8.47
C PHE A 446 -28.14 -20.09 -8.80
N ASN A 447 -27.50 -20.72 -7.81
CA ASN A 447 -27.01 -22.08 -7.89
C ASN A 447 -27.98 -23.04 -7.21
N SER A 448 -28.62 -23.91 -8.00
CA SER A 448 -29.59 -24.89 -7.50
C SER A 448 -28.98 -26.05 -6.71
N TYR A 449 -27.67 -26.29 -6.79
CA TYR A 449 -27.00 -27.31 -5.97
C TYR A 449 -26.74 -26.80 -4.55
N GLN A 450 -26.54 -25.50 -4.40
CA GLN A 450 -26.26 -24.84 -3.12
C GLN A 450 -27.48 -24.15 -2.52
N ASP A 451 -28.59 -24.08 -3.26
CA ASP A 451 -29.77 -23.28 -2.92
C ASP A 451 -29.39 -21.85 -2.48
N ALA A 452 -28.52 -21.21 -3.27
CA ALA A 452 -27.95 -19.91 -2.92
C ALA A 452 -27.68 -19.06 -4.17
N PHE A 453 -27.74 -17.74 -3.98
CA PHE A 453 -27.24 -16.76 -4.92
C PHE A 453 -25.73 -16.60 -4.69
N VAL A 454 -24.92 -16.74 -5.75
CA VAL A 454 -23.47 -16.85 -5.64
C VAL A 454 -22.74 -15.90 -6.58
N ALA A 455 -21.73 -15.22 -6.05
CA ALA A 455 -20.70 -14.55 -6.83
C ALA A 455 -19.32 -14.93 -6.30
N GLN A 456 -18.66 -15.82 -7.04
CA GLN A 456 -17.34 -16.31 -6.70
C GLN A 456 -16.26 -15.48 -7.39
N PHE A 457 -15.14 -15.33 -6.70
CA PHE A 457 -13.91 -14.73 -7.22
C PHE A 457 -14.13 -13.37 -7.87
N ILE A 458 -15.01 -12.55 -7.28
CA ILE A 458 -15.10 -11.13 -7.64
C ILE A 458 -13.68 -10.58 -7.47
N PRO A 459 -13.14 -9.86 -8.47
CA PRO A 459 -11.76 -9.42 -8.42
C PRO A 459 -11.58 -8.24 -7.48
N ALA A 460 -11.62 -8.51 -6.18
CA ALA A 460 -11.30 -7.54 -5.15
C ALA A 460 -9.79 -7.32 -5.13
N SER A 461 -9.36 -6.11 -5.52
CA SER A 461 -8.05 -5.59 -5.13
C SER A 461 -8.19 -4.92 -3.76
N ASP A 462 -7.12 -4.98 -2.97
CA ASP A 462 -6.93 -4.26 -1.72
C ASP A 462 -6.75 -2.74 -1.91
#